data_AF-A0A5E4KH63-F1
#
_entry.id   AF-A0A5E4KH63-F1
#
_cell.length_a   1.000
_cell.length_b   1.000
_cell.length_c   1.000
_cell.angle_alpha   90.00
_cell.angle_beta   90.00
_cell.angle_gamma   90.00
#
_symmetry.space_group_name_H-M   'P 1'
#
loop_
_entity.id
_entity.type
_entity.pdbx_description
1 polymer ?
#
loop_
_entity_poly.entity_id
_entity_poly.type
_entity_poly.pdbx_seq_one_letter_code
_entity_poly.pdbx_strand_id
1 'polypeptide(L)'
;MTCNHKICGSIQKVWLPFENRGLMKGLKSHPYCVLCGTVKNISSDRAKPLGYYMNILSNLPITKVQIRLVAKDMEELEGFDDAFSMSSFIQEQFFINTVKKYSGLSEHMIRGAL
;
A
#
# COMPACT_ATOMS: atom_id res chain seq x y z
N MET A 1 0.72 15.42 0.94
CA MET A 1 0.04 16.16 2.03
C MET A 1 -0.56 15.15 3.01
N THR A 2 -0.28 15.25 4.31
CA THR A 2 -0.84 14.35 5.31
C THR A 2 -2.19 14.91 5.81
N CYS A 3 -3.30 14.29 5.40
CA CYS A 3 -4.63 14.65 5.89
C CYS A 3 -4.97 13.85 7.16
N ASN A 4 -5.43 14.54 8.21
CA ASN A 4 -6.07 13.88 9.36
C ASN A 4 -7.52 13.54 8.99
N HIS A 5 -7.71 12.36 8.41
CA HIS A 5 -8.97 11.97 7.77
C HIS A 5 -10.19 12.10 8.68
N LYS A 6 -11.22 12.79 8.18
CA LYS A 6 -12.55 12.90 8.82
C LYS A 6 -13.59 12.20 7.96
N ILE A 7 -14.14 11.10 8.47
CA ILE A 7 -15.10 10.25 7.75
C ILE A 7 -16.43 11.00 7.54
N CYS A 8 -16.99 10.90 6.34
CA CYS A 8 -18.32 11.42 5.99
C CYS A 8 -19.47 10.79 6.81
N GLY A 9 -20.64 11.42 6.77
CA GLY A 9 -21.85 10.89 7.41
C GLY A 9 -22.34 9.58 6.79
N SER A 10 -23.23 8.87 7.49
CA SER A 10 -23.76 7.56 7.06
C SER A 10 -24.50 7.58 5.72
N ILE A 11 -25.14 8.72 5.39
CA ILE A 11 -25.94 8.93 4.17
C ILE A 11 -25.07 9.42 2.99
N GLN A 12 -23.99 10.15 3.27
CA GLN A 12 -23.16 10.82 2.28
C GLN A 12 -22.03 9.91 1.77
N LYS A 13 -22.35 8.73 1.25
CA LYS A 13 -21.35 7.77 0.75
C LYS A 13 -21.40 7.64 -0.77
N VAL A 14 -20.28 7.25 -1.35
CA VAL A 14 -20.16 7.02 -2.80
C VAL A 14 -20.21 5.53 -3.10
N TRP A 15 -20.89 5.14 -4.18
CA TRP A 15 -20.89 3.76 -4.65
C TRP A 15 -19.77 3.56 -5.66
N LEU A 16 -18.87 2.64 -5.37
CA LEU A 16 -17.68 2.37 -6.20
C LEU A 16 -17.44 0.86 -6.32
N PRO A 17 -16.70 0.43 -7.37
CA PRO A 17 -16.20 -0.93 -7.44
C PRO A 17 -15.40 -1.29 -6.19
N PHE A 18 -15.73 -2.44 -5.62
CA PHE A 18 -15.07 -3.00 -4.47
C PHE A 18 -14.15 -4.12 -4.91
N GLU A 19 -12.86 -3.90 -4.72
CA GLU A 19 -11.81 -4.88 -4.93
C GLU A 19 -11.19 -5.32 -3.61
N ASN A 20 -10.72 -6.56 -3.55
CA ASN A 20 -9.92 -7.05 -2.44
C ASN A 20 -8.79 -7.94 -2.97
N ARG A 21 -7.54 -7.54 -2.73
CA ARG A 21 -6.32 -8.14 -3.31
C ARG A 21 -6.42 -8.37 -4.83
N GLY A 22 -6.87 -7.35 -5.56
CA GLY A 22 -7.02 -7.38 -7.02
C GLY A 22 -8.22 -8.18 -7.54
N LEU A 23 -9.05 -8.74 -6.66
CA LEU A 23 -10.27 -9.46 -7.05
C LEU A 23 -11.48 -8.55 -6.95
N MET A 24 -12.15 -8.33 -8.09
CA MET A 24 -13.43 -7.63 -8.17
C MET A 24 -14.52 -8.39 -7.39
N LYS A 25 -15.20 -7.70 -6.48
CA LYS A 25 -16.27 -8.24 -5.62
C LYS A 25 -17.61 -7.51 -5.78
N GLY A 26 -17.77 -6.74 -6.86
CA GLY A 26 -18.98 -5.98 -7.18
C GLY A 26 -18.92 -4.53 -6.69
N LEU A 27 -20.07 -3.88 -6.54
CA LEU A 27 -20.19 -2.50 -6.07
C LEU A 27 -20.47 -2.45 -4.56
N LYS A 28 -19.85 -1.53 -3.84
CA LYS A 28 -20.17 -1.25 -2.43
C LYS A 28 -20.25 0.24 -2.16
N SER A 29 -20.79 0.58 -1.00
CA SER A 29 -20.84 1.95 -0.48
C SER A 29 -19.55 2.26 0.29
N HIS A 30 -18.78 3.25 -0.19
CA HIS A 30 -17.52 3.69 0.37
C HIS A 30 -17.68 5.05 1.08
N PRO A 31 -17.25 5.15 2.35
CA PRO A 31 -17.03 6.44 2.98
C PRO A 31 -15.87 7.18 2.30
N TYR A 32 -15.85 8.50 2.42
CA TYR A 32 -14.72 9.34 2.00
C TYR A 32 -14.36 10.34 3.10
N CYS A 33 -13.19 10.95 2.96
CA CYS A 33 -12.74 12.02 3.83
C CYS A 33 -13.37 13.35 3.39
N VAL A 34 -14.13 14.01 4.26
CA VAL A 34 -14.78 15.29 3.93
C VAL A 34 -13.81 16.47 3.77
N LEU A 35 -12.54 16.28 4.16
CA LEU A 35 -11.51 17.31 4.10
C LEU A 35 -10.71 17.27 2.80
N CYS A 36 -10.29 16.08 2.35
CA CYS A 36 -9.43 15.91 1.17
C CYS A 36 -10.10 15.13 0.02
N GLY A 37 -11.31 14.61 0.22
CA GLY A 37 -12.04 13.83 -0.80
C GLY A 37 -11.54 12.39 -0.99
N THR A 38 -10.45 11.98 -0.33
CA THR A 38 -9.91 10.62 -0.43
C THR A 38 -10.97 9.58 -0.03
N VAL A 39 -11.12 8.54 -0.83
CA VAL A 39 -12.06 7.45 -0.58
C VAL A 39 -11.45 6.43 0.37
N LYS A 40 -12.22 6.00 1.37
CA LYS A 40 -11.78 5.01 2.34
C LYS A 40 -11.70 3.62 1.71
N ASN A 41 -10.59 2.94 1.96
CA ASN A 41 -10.48 1.51 1.75
C ASN A 41 -11.38 0.80 2.79
N ILE A 42 -12.38 0.06 2.30
CA ILE A 42 -13.35 -0.66 3.15
C ILE A 42 -13.02 -2.17 3.30
N SER A 43 -11.98 -2.66 2.63
CA SER A 43 -11.55 -4.07 2.74
C SER A 43 -10.94 -4.37 4.12
N SER A 44 -10.58 -5.62 4.42
CA SER A 44 -9.75 -5.93 5.59
C SER A 44 -8.25 -5.75 5.32
N ASP A 45 -7.87 -5.61 4.05
CA ASP A 45 -6.51 -5.39 3.60
C ASP A 45 -6.15 -3.89 3.77
N ARG A 46 -5.14 -3.61 4.59
CA ARG A 46 -4.77 -2.26 5.04
C ARG A 46 -3.28 -2.07 4.92
N ALA A 47 -2.88 -0.83 4.63
CA ALA A 47 -1.47 -0.46 4.55
C ALA A 47 -0.68 -0.87 5.80
N LYS A 48 0.57 -1.27 5.56
CA LYS A 48 1.60 -1.49 6.58
C LYS A 48 2.55 -0.30 6.59
N PRO A 49 3.10 0.07 7.76
CA PRO A 49 4.09 1.14 7.83
C PRO A 49 5.35 0.76 7.04
N LEU A 50 6.07 1.75 6.50
CA LEU A 50 7.35 1.53 5.81
C LEU A 50 8.33 0.63 6.58
N GLY A 51 8.38 0.78 7.92
CA GLY A 51 9.22 -0.04 8.80
C GLY A 51 8.98 -1.55 8.70
N TYR A 52 7.76 -1.99 8.36
CA TYR A 52 7.46 -3.39 8.09
C TYR A 52 8.28 -3.91 6.89
N TYR A 53 8.29 -3.16 5.79
CA TYR A 53 9.05 -3.51 4.59
C TYR A 53 10.56 -3.37 4.78
N MET A 54 11.01 -2.41 5.60
CA MET A 54 12.43 -2.28 5.95
C MET A 54 12.96 -3.52 6.67
N ASN A 55 12.17 -4.11 7.57
CA ASN A 55 12.53 -5.34 8.26
C ASN A 55 12.61 -6.54 7.29
N ILE A 56 11.79 -6.56 6.24
CA ILE A 56 11.85 -7.58 5.18
C ILE A 56 13.12 -7.41 4.35
N LEU A 57 13.43 -6.17 3.94
CA LEU A 57 14.65 -5.85 3.19
C LEU A 57 15.92 -6.26 3.91
N SER A 58 15.98 -6.12 5.25
CA SER A 58 17.16 -6.53 6.02
C SER A 58 17.43 -8.03 6.00
N ASN A 59 16.44 -8.85 5.66
CA ASN A 59 16.58 -10.32 5.58
C ASN A 59 16.83 -10.82 4.14
N LEU A 60 16.73 -9.96 3.13
CA LEU A 60 17.00 -10.34 1.75
C LEU A 60 18.50 -10.27 1.43
N PRO A 61 19.01 -11.13 0.52
CA PRO A 61 20.41 -11.13 0.12
C PRO A 61 20.71 -9.96 -0.85
N ILE A 62 20.56 -8.73 -0.38
CA ILE A 62 20.77 -7.49 -1.14
C ILE A 62 21.71 -6.54 -0.39
N THR A 63 22.34 -5.64 -1.14
CA THR A 63 23.30 -4.67 -0.59
C THR A 63 22.61 -3.53 0.15
N LYS A 64 23.32 -2.89 1.08
CA LYS A 64 22.82 -1.68 1.78
C LYS A 64 22.43 -0.55 0.82
N VAL A 65 23.10 -0.43 -0.33
CA VAL A 65 22.76 0.56 -1.35
C VAL A 65 21.42 0.24 -1.99
N GLN A 66 21.17 -1.03 -2.34
CA GLN A 66 19.87 -1.47 -2.88
C GLN A 66 18.74 -1.28 -1.87
N ILE A 67 18.96 -1.58 -0.58
CA ILE A 67 17.97 -1.32 0.48
C ILE A 67 17.58 0.17 0.50
N ARG A 68 18.56 1.08 0.44
CA ARG A 68 18.31 2.53 0.44
C ARG A 68 17.56 3.00 -0.80
N LEU A 69 17.87 2.45 -1.97
CA LEU A 69 17.17 2.77 -3.21
C LEU A 69 15.72 2.30 -3.17
N VAL A 70 15.46 1.08 -2.67
CA VAL A 70 14.10 0.57 -2.49
C VAL A 70 13.32 1.42 -1.50
N ALA A 71 13.90 1.70 -0.33
CA ALA A 71 13.26 2.52 0.70
C ALA A 71 12.88 3.91 0.17
N LYS A 72 13.77 4.54 -0.59
CA LYS A 72 13.52 5.85 -1.21
C LYS A 72 12.35 5.80 -2.20
N ASP A 73 12.33 4.83 -3.11
CA ASP A 73 11.22 4.67 -4.06
C ASP A 73 9.87 4.43 -3.33
N MET A 74 9.89 3.73 -2.18
CA MET A 74 8.70 3.51 -1.37
C MET A 74 8.23 4.76 -0.62
N GLU A 75 9.16 5.55 -0.07
CA GLU A 75 8.87 6.85 0.57
C GLU A 75 8.29 7.86 -0.42
N GLU A 76 8.72 7.81 -1.68
CA GLU A 76 8.22 8.67 -2.75
C GLU A 76 6.81 8.28 -3.22
N LEU A 77 6.30 7.09 -2.85
CA LEU A 77 4.92 6.70 -3.18
C LEU A 77 3.92 7.51 -2.34
N GLU A 78 3.17 8.39 -2.99
CA GLU A 78 2.19 9.23 -2.32
C GLU A 78 1.15 8.38 -1.57
N GLY A 79 0.99 8.66 -0.27
CA GLY A 79 0.04 7.95 0.58
C GLY A 79 0.46 6.53 0.94
N PHE A 80 1.75 6.16 0.83
CA PHE A 80 2.25 4.84 1.18
C PHE A 80 1.76 4.37 2.58
N ASP A 81 1.96 5.20 3.61
CA ASP A 81 1.57 4.89 4.99
C ASP A 81 0.10 5.27 5.30
N ASP A 82 -0.67 5.74 4.33
CA ASP A 82 -2.06 6.16 4.55
C ASP A 82 -3.01 4.95 4.63
N ALA A 83 -3.11 4.39 5.84
CA ALA A 83 -4.00 3.27 6.13
C ALA A 83 -5.50 3.55 5.88
N PHE A 84 -5.88 4.81 5.63
CA PHE A 84 -7.26 5.16 5.27
C PHE A 84 -7.65 4.68 3.88
N SER A 85 -6.79 4.87 2.88
CA SER A 85 -7.06 4.55 1.48
C SER A 85 -6.15 3.48 0.89
N MET A 86 -4.93 3.33 1.39
CA MET A 86 -3.96 2.37 0.85
C MET A 86 -4.27 0.93 1.29
N SER A 87 -3.92 -0.04 0.45
CA SER A 87 -4.03 -1.48 0.73
C SER A 87 -2.64 -2.11 0.82
N SER A 88 -2.46 -3.14 1.67
CA SER A 88 -1.16 -3.84 1.71
C SER A 88 -0.89 -4.59 0.42
N PHE A 89 -1.91 -5.04 -0.31
CA PHE A 89 -1.71 -5.65 -1.62
C PHE A 89 -1.03 -4.70 -2.62
N ILE A 90 -1.45 -3.43 -2.69
CA ILE A 90 -0.81 -2.45 -3.59
C ILE A 90 0.63 -2.20 -3.15
N GLN A 91 0.86 -2.05 -1.84
CA GLN A 91 2.22 -1.90 -1.30
C GLN A 91 3.10 -3.12 -1.58
N GLU A 92 2.58 -4.35 -1.44
CA GLU A 92 3.28 -5.60 -1.76
C GLU A 92 3.71 -5.65 -3.23
N GLN A 93 2.81 -5.30 -4.16
CA GLN A 93 3.15 -5.27 -5.59
C GLN A 93 4.22 -4.21 -5.89
N PHE A 94 4.07 -3.02 -5.31
CA PHE A 94 5.06 -1.95 -5.45
C PHE A 94 6.42 -2.37 -4.88
N PHE A 95 6.44 -2.95 -3.68
CA PHE A 95 7.62 -3.48 -3.02
C PHE A 95 8.33 -4.52 -3.90
N ILE A 96 7.60 -5.53 -4.38
CA ILE A 96 8.15 -6.60 -5.23
C ILE A 96 8.78 -6.00 -6.48
N ASN A 97 8.08 -5.10 -7.17
CA ASN A 97 8.58 -4.48 -8.39
C ASN A 97 9.84 -3.65 -8.15
N THR A 98 9.88 -2.91 -7.04
CA THR A 98 11.02 -2.06 -6.66
C THR A 98 12.23 -2.90 -6.25
N VAL A 99 12.02 -3.96 -5.47
CA VAL A 99 13.09 -4.89 -5.11
C VAL A 99 13.64 -5.58 -6.37
N LYS A 100 12.79 -6.05 -7.29
CA LYS A 100 13.22 -6.63 -8.57
C LYS A 100 14.07 -5.65 -9.39
N LYS A 101 13.61 -4.41 -9.50
CA LYS A 101 14.29 -3.31 -10.22
C LYS A 101 15.74 -3.13 -9.77
N TYR A 102 16.02 -3.20 -8.46
CA TYR A 102 17.36 -2.92 -7.92
C TYR A 102 18.22 -4.13 -7.62
N SER A 103 17.63 -5.31 -7.38
CA SER A 103 18.37 -6.49 -6.89
C SER A 103 18.54 -7.62 -7.88
N GLY A 104 17.69 -7.69 -8.93
CA GLY A 104 17.65 -8.85 -9.82
C GLY A 104 17.15 -10.15 -9.16
N LEU A 105 16.69 -10.10 -7.90
CA LEU A 105 16.10 -11.26 -7.24
C LEU A 105 14.83 -11.73 -7.96
N SER A 106 14.61 -13.04 -7.94
CA SER A 106 13.37 -13.59 -8.47
C SER A 106 12.19 -13.17 -7.60
N GLU A 107 11.03 -13.01 -8.23
CA GLU A 107 9.80 -12.69 -7.51
C GLU A 107 9.44 -13.74 -6.45
N HIS A 108 9.73 -15.01 -6.72
CA HIS A 108 9.52 -16.09 -5.77
C HIS A 108 10.32 -15.87 -4.47
N MET A 109 11.60 -15.49 -4.56
CA MET A 109 12.44 -15.22 -3.38
C MET A 109 11.89 -14.04 -2.58
N ILE A 110 11.45 -12.97 -3.26
CA ILE A 110 10.93 -11.77 -2.61
C ILE A 110 9.60 -12.08 -1.91
N ARG A 111 8.69 -12.80 -2.59
CA ARG A 111 7.39 -13.21 -2.00
C ARG A 111 7.55 -14.15 -0.82
N GLY A 112 8.60 -14.98 -0.78
CA GLY A 112 8.89 -15.84 0.36
C GLY A 112 9.29 -15.09 1.63
N ALA A 113 9.59 -13.79 1.53
CA ALA A 113 9.97 -12.95 2.67
C ALA A 113 8.83 -12.00 3.15
N LEU A 114 7.68 -11.98 2.47
CA LEU A 114 6.49 -11.19 2.82
C LEU A 114 5.59 -11.93 3.83
#